data_AF-A0A124E1W2-F1
#
_entry.id   AF-A0A124E1W2-F1
#
_cell.length_a   1.000
_cell.length_b   1.000
_cell.length_c   1.000
_cell.angle_alpha   90.00
_cell.angle_beta   90.00
_cell.angle_gamma   90.00
#
_symmetry.space_group_name_H-M   'P 1'
#
loop_
_entity.id
_entity.type
_entity.pdbx_description
1 polymer ?
#
loop_
_entity_poly.entity_id
_entity_poly.type
_entity_poly.pdbx_seq_one_letter_code
_entity_poly.pdbx_strand_id
1 'polypeptide(L)' 'MHRLRHRRDLIVSHARCDNCQFSCDETQLNDVRDHSLRVDTDGPEPAGECPRCGALAYTD' A
#
# COMPACT_ATOMS: atom_id res chain seq x y z
N MET A 1 -30.35 17.34 -21.64
CA MET A 1 -30.24 16.64 -20.35
C MET A 1 -29.22 15.50 -20.46
N HIS A 2 -27.92 15.80 -20.59
CA HIS A 2 -26.87 14.77 -20.55
C HIS A 2 -26.04 14.96 -19.28
N ARG A 3 -26.32 14.13 -18.26
CA ARG A 3 -25.46 14.01 -17.08
C ARG A 3 -24.21 13.24 -17.50
N LEU A 4 -23.12 13.94 -17.77
CA LEU A 4 -21.79 13.33 -17.85
C LEU A 4 -21.47 12.78 -16.45
N ARG A 5 -21.59 11.46 -16.29
CA ARG A 5 -21.09 10.77 -15.10
C ARG A 5 -19.58 10.79 -15.20
N HIS A 6 -18.93 11.79 -14.60
CA HIS A 6 -17.52 11.70 -14.27
C HIS A 6 -17.36 10.59 -13.23
N ARG A 7 -17.19 9.35 -13.68
CA ARG A 7 -16.45 8.37 -12.90
C ARG A 7 -15.03 8.90 -12.83
N ARG A 8 -14.67 9.55 -11.72
CA ARG A 8 -13.27 9.65 -11.33
C ARG A 8 -12.89 8.23 -10.96
N ASP A 9 -12.31 7.50 -11.91
CA ASP A 9 -11.63 6.27 -11.59
C ASP A 9 -10.46 6.68 -10.68
N LEU A 10 -10.62 6.44 -9.38
CA LEU A 10 -9.54 6.55 -8.42
C LEU A 10 -8.45 5.61 -8.93
N ILE A 11 -7.29 6.16 -9.27
CA ILE A 11 -6.11 5.32 -9.54
C ILE A 11 -5.76 4.70 -8.19
N VAL A 12 -6.14 3.44 -8.02
CA VAL A 12 -5.82 2.66 -6.82
C VAL A 12 -4.52 1.93 -7.09
N SER A 13 -3.47 2.35 -6.40
CA SER A 13 -2.19 1.64 -6.37
C SER A 13 -2.39 0.31 -5.65
N HIS A 14 -1.86 -0.77 -6.23
CA HIS A 14 -1.85 -2.09 -5.61
C HIS A 14 -0.52 -2.29 -4.91
N ALA A 15 -0.55 -2.98 -3.77
CA ALA A 15 0.64 -3.31 -3.00
C ALA A 15 0.69 -4.80 -2.67
N ARG A 16 1.91 -5.31 -2.50
CA ARG A 16 2.19 -6.70 -2.14
C ARG A 16 3.09 -6.77 -0.93
N CYS A 17 2.72 -7.63 0.02
CA CYS A 17 3.52 -7.91 1.20
C CYS A 17 4.73 -8.79 0.85
N ASP A 18 5.91 -8.38 1.30
CA ASP A 18 7.16 -9.09 1.01
C ASP A 18 7.33 -10.40 1.82
N ASN A 19 6.60 -10.52 2.95
CA ASN A 19 6.65 -11.71 3.79
C ASN A 19 5.61 -12.77 3.42
N CYS A 20 4.32 -12.42 3.43
CA CYS A 20 3.22 -13.39 3.22
C CYS A 20 2.64 -13.36 1.80
N GLN A 21 3.15 -12.50 0.91
CA GLN A 21 2.73 -12.35 -0.49
C GLN A 21 1.26 -11.96 -0.67
N PHE A 22 0.60 -11.49 0.38
CA PHE A 22 -0.75 -10.94 0.29
C PHE A 22 -0.74 -9.65 -0.54
N SER A 23 -1.66 -9.57 -1.50
CA SER A 23 -1.85 -8.40 -2.37
C SER A 23 -3.16 -7.70 -2.04
N CYS A 24 -3.14 -6.37 -1.94
CA CYS A 24 -4.30 -5.55 -1.65
C CYS A 24 -4.14 -4.13 -2.22
N ASP A 25 -5.21 -3.33 -2.14
CA ASP A 25 -5.13 -1.90 -2.44
C ASP A 25 -4.29 -1.20 -1.37
N GLU A 26 -3.52 -0.17 -1.76
CA GLU A 26 -2.69 0.62 -0.83
C GLU A 26 -3.54 1.20 0.32
N THR A 27 -4.80 1.57 0.04
CA THR A 27 -5.75 2.07 1.04
C THR A 27 -6.12 1.07 2.15
N GLN A 28 -5.78 -0.21 1.97
CA GLN A 28 -6.02 -1.28 2.94
C GLN A 28 -4.80 -1.57 3.82
N LEU A 29 -3.66 -0.93 3.55
CA LEU A 29 -2.46 -1.07 4.37
C LEU A 29 -2.61 -0.32 5.69
N ASN A 30 -1.92 -0.81 6.71
CA ASN A 30 -1.79 -0.10 7.97
C ASN A 30 -0.59 0.85 7.91
N ASP A 31 -0.56 1.84 8.81
CA ASP A 31 0.61 2.69 9.00
C ASP A 31 1.84 1.87 9.41
N VAL A 32 3.02 2.28 8.95
CA VAL A 32 4.29 1.64 9.33
C VAL A 32 4.70 2.08 10.72
N ARG A 33 4.54 1.18 11.70
CA ARG A 33 5.01 1.37 13.07
C ARG A 33 6.52 1.19 13.14
N ASP A 34 7.16 2.02 13.97
CA ASP A 34 8.60 2.03 14.17
C ASP A 34 9.37 2.14 12.85
N HIS A 35 8.88 2.97 11.92
CA HIS A 35 9.40 3.13 10.56
C HIS A 35 10.92 3.24 10.51
N SER A 36 11.51 4.13 11.32
CA SER A 36 12.96 4.34 11.40
C SER A 36 13.78 3.12 11.85
N LEU A 37 13.15 2.11 12.47
CA LEU A 37 13.80 0.87 12.89
C LEU A 37 13.66 -0.25 11.86
N ARG A 38 12.78 -0.09 10.87
CA ARG A 38 12.37 -1.15 9.93
C ARG A 38 12.66 -0.83 8.48
N VAL A 39 12.76 0.44 8.15
CA VAL A 39 13.08 0.92 6.81
C VAL A 39 14.54 1.34 6.79
N ASP A 40 15.31 0.75 5.88
CA ASP A 40 16.68 1.15 5.65
C ASP A 40 16.71 2.56 5.04
N THR A 41 17.64 3.40 5.46
CA THR A 41 17.74 4.80 5.00
C THR A 41 17.89 4.93 3.47
N ASP A 42 18.50 3.94 2.83
CA ASP A 42 18.67 3.88 1.36
C ASP A 42 17.79 2.80 0.71
N GLY A 43 16.86 2.22 1.46
CA GLY A 43 15.94 1.19 0.99
C GLY A 43 14.72 1.76 0.26
N PRO A 44 13.93 0.91 -0.43
CA PRO A 44 12.66 1.33 -0.99
C PRO A 44 11.69 1.73 0.13
N GLU A 45 10.97 2.83 -0.07
CA GLU A 45 9.93 3.27 0.86
C GLU A 45 8.74 2.30 0.78
N PRO A 46 8.33 1.67 1.89
CA PRO A 46 7.16 0.79 1.89
C PRO A 46 5.88 1.62 1.72
N ALA A 47 4.91 1.03 1.03
CA ALA A 47 3.56 1.59 0.93
C ALA A 47 2.80 1.51 2.26
N GLY A 48 3.17 0.56 3.12
CA GLY A 48 2.56 0.39 4.44
C GLY A 48 2.83 -0.97 5.07
N GLU A 49 2.16 -1.24 6.19
CA GLU A 49 2.15 -2.54 6.87
C GLU A 49 1.04 -3.44 6.31
N CYS A 50 1.41 -4.70 6.04
CA CYS A 50 0.46 -5.72 5.63
C CYS A 50 -0.59 -5.97 6.73
N PRO A 51 -1.90 -5.89 6.43
CA PRO A 51 -2.97 -6.10 7.41
C PRO A 51 -3.07 -7.55 7.91
N ARG A 52 -2.35 -8.49 7.28
CA ARG A 52 -2.41 -9.93 7.62
C ARG A 52 -1.29 -10.36 8.57
N CYS A 53 -0.08 -9.82 8.41
CA CYS A 53 1.10 -10.28 9.15
C CYS A 53 1.94 -9.16 9.77
N GLY A 54 1.63 -7.90 9.49
CA GLY A 54 2.38 -6.74 10.02
C GLY A 54 3.76 -6.50 9.39
N ALA A 55 4.17 -7.31 8.41
CA ALA A 55 5.39 -7.06 7.63
C ALA A 55 5.18 -5.91 6.63
N LEU A 56 6.27 -5.39 6.06
CA LEU A 56 6.22 -4.31 5.07
C LEU A 56 5.60 -4.81 3.74
N ALA A 57 4.84 -3.93 3.10
CA ALA A 57 4.27 -4.11 1.78
C ALA A 57 4.67 -2.95 0.87
N TYR A 58 4.84 -3.24 -0.41
CA TYR A 58 5.36 -2.31 -1.42
C TYR A 58 4.41 -2.25 -2.60
N THR A 59 4.25 -1.06 -3.20
CA THR A 59 3.51 -0.92 -4.45
C THR A 59 4.24 -1.60 -5.59
N ASP A 60 3.49 -2.29 -6.46
CA ASP A 60 3.99 -2.80 -7.74
C ASP A 60 4.24 -1.65 -8.75
#